data_AF-A0A6J4LWM4-F1
#
_entry.id   AF-A0A6J4LWM4-F1
#
_cell.length_a   1.000
_cell.length_b   1.000
_cell.length_c   1.000
_cell.angle_alpha   90.00
_cell.angle_beta   90.00
_cell.angle_gamma   90.00
#
_symmetry.space_group_name_H-M   'P 1'
#
loop_
_entity.id
_entity.type
_entity.pdbx_description
1 polymer ?
#
loop_
_entity_poly.entity_id
_entity_poly.type
_entity_poly.pdbx_seq_one_letter_code
_entity_poly.pdbx_strand_id
1 'polypeptide(L)'
;SADPDVVRERAHWHLEIYTGLPNYRNSWLRQGFTVDDFPRGGSDRLKSALVVGGEQAIADRVREHLDAGADHVCLQVLGADATTVPADDWARLAPVAASLR
;
A
#
# COMPACT_ATOMS: atom_id res chain seq x y z
N SER A 1 -2.88 -7.49 8.14
CA SER A 1 -2.18 -7.55 9.44
C SER A 1 -2.15 -6.16 10.04
N ALA A 2 -2.36 -6.04 11.35
CA ALA A 2 -2.12 -4.80 12.10
C ALA A 2 -0.72 -4.75 12.74
N ASP A 3 0.05 -5.85 12.63
CA ASP A 3 1.43 -5.92 13.11
C ASP A 3 2.34 -5.02 12.24
N PRO A 4 2.95 -3.95 12.82
CA PRO A 4 3.78 -3.01 12.07
C PRO A 4 4.99 -3.65 11.39
N ASP A 5 5.56 -4.71 11.97
CA ASP A 5 6.75 -5.36 11.43
C ASP A 5 6.38 -6.22 10.22
N VAL A 6 5.26 -6.95 10.30
CA VAL A 6 4.70 -7.68 9.15
C VAL A 6 4.35 -6.73 8.01
N VAL A 7 3.78 -5.56 8.31
CA VAL A 7 3.44 -4.55 7.30
C VAL A 7 4.69 -3.99 6.64
N ARG A 8 5.72 -3.65 7.42
CA ARG A 8 6.99 -3.13 6.91
C ARG A 8 7.72 -4.16 6.05
N GLU A 9 7.72 -5.43 6.46
CA GLU A 9 8.31 -6.53 5.72
C GLU A 9 7.60 -6.71 4.37
N ARG A 10 6.27 -6.79 4.35
CA ARG A 10 5.50 -6.93 3.11
C ARG A 10 5.68 -5.73 2.18
N ALA A 11 5.72 -4.52 2.74
CA ALA A 11 6.00 -3.30 1.98
C ALA A 11 7.40 -3.33 1.36
N HIS A 12 8.41 -3.80 2.11
CA HIS A 12 9.77 -3.94 1.60
C HIS A 12 9.81 -4.89 0.40
N TRP A 13 9.28 -6.10 0.54
CA TRP A 13 9.26 -7.09 -0.55
C TRP A 13 8.49 -6.59 -1.78
N HIS A 14 7.34 -5.97 -1.56
CA HIS A 14 6.55 -5.40 -2.65
C HIS A 14 7.33 -4.31 -3.40
N LEU A 15 7.91 -3.35 -2.67
CA LEU A 15 8.63 -2.22 -3.24
C LEU A 15 10.00 -2.61 -3.79
N GLU A 16 10.53 -3.79 -3.47
CA GLU A 16 11.85 -4.21 -3.93
C GLU A 16 11.93 -4.17 -5.45
N ILE A 17 10.95 -4.74 -6.16
CA ILE A 17 10.90 -4.73 -7.62
C ILE A 17 10.78 -3.29 -8.14
N TYR A 18 9.80 -2.53 -7.67
CA TYR A 18 9.46 -1.20 -8.19
C TYR A 18 10.54 -0.15 -7.94
N THR A 19 11.20 -0.22 -6.78
CA THR A 19 12.36 0.62 -6.50
C THR A 19 13.54 0.31 -7.41
N GLY A 20 13.56 -0.78 -8.18
CA GLY A 20 14.54 -1.01 -9.26
C GLY A 20 14.18 -0.38 -10.61
N LEU A 21 12.94 0.08 -10.78
CA LEU A 21 12.41 0.47 -12.09
C LEU A 21 12.46 2.00 -12.29
N PRO A 22 13.16 2.50 -13.32
CA PRO A 22 13.31 3.94 -13.54
C PRO A 22 11.98 4.69 -13.71
N ASN A 23 10.99 4.07 -14.36
CA ASN A 23 9.68 4.68 -14.55
C ASN A 23 8.92 4.89 -13.23
N TYR A 24 9.05 3.99 -12.25
CA TYR A 24 8.45 4.15 -10.93
C TYR A 24 9.16 5.24 -10.12
N ARG A 25 10.50 5.21 -10.09
CA ARG A 25 11.31 6.27 -9.44
C ARG A 25 10.97 7.66 -9.99
N ASN A 26 10.91 7.81 -11.31
CA ASN A 26 10.55 9.07 -11.96
C ASN A 26 9.12 9.51 -11.62
N SER A 27 8.19 8.57 -11.44
CA SER A 27 6.83 8.88 -10.98
C SER A 27 6.83 9.41 -9.54
N TRP A 28 7.57 8.77 -8.64
CA TRP A 28 7.65 9.19 -7.24
C TRP A 28 8.38 10.53 -7.06
N LEU A 29 9.39 10.83 -7.87
CA LEU A 29 10.03 12.15 -7.87
C LEU A 29 9.01 13.27 -8.16
N ARG A 30 8.10 13.07 -9.14
CA ARG A 30 7.03 14.04 -9.43
C ARG A 30 6.02 14.20 -8.28
N GLN A 31 5.92 13.20 -7.41
CA GLN A 31 5.04 13.20 -6.24
C GLN A 31 5.75 13.75 -4.98
N GLY A 32 7.00 14.23 -5.10
CA GLY A 32 7.73 14.85 -3.99
C GLY A 32 8.56 13.87 -3.14
N PHE A 33 8.79 12.65 -3.60
CA PHE A 33 9.83 11.79 -3.05
C PHE A 33 11.21 12.20 -3.56
N THR A 34 12.25 11.71 -2.89
CA THR A 34 13.64 12.00 -3.22
C THR A 34 14.40 10.72 -3.57
N VAL A 35 15.63 10.85 -4.08
CA VAL A 35 16.48 9.69 -4.37
C VAL A 35 16.78 8.85 -3.12
N ASP A 36 16.77 9.47 -1.94
CA ASP A 36 16.98 8.80 -0.65
C ASP A 36 15.82 7.88 -0.29
N ASP A 37 14.67 8.03 -0.96
CA ASP A 37 13.51 7.16 -0.78
C ASP A 37 13.59 5.85 -1.58
N PHE A 38 14.61 5.68 -2.44
CA PHE A 38 14.71 4.56 -3.38
C PHE A 38 15.78 3.49 -3.09
N PRO A 39 16.27 3.23 -1.85
CA PRO A 39 17.00 2.00 -1.61
C PRO A 39 16.10 0.80 -1.98
N ARG A 40 16.70 -0.37 -2.22
CA ARG A 40 15.94 -1.58 -2.54
C ARG A 40 14.92 -1.86 -1.42
N GLY A 41 13.65 -1.95 -1.80
CA GLY A 41 12.52 -2.12 -0.87
C GLY A 41 12.01 -0.82 -0.24
N GLY A 42 12.55 0.33 -0.64
CA GLY A 42 12.07 1.67 -0.28
C GLY A 42 12.54 2.16 1.09
N SER A 43 12.56 3.48 1.27
CA SER A 43 12.66 4.09 2.59
C SER A 43 11.40 3.83 3.42
N ASP A 44 11.48 4.06 4.73
CA ASP A 44 10.29 3.96 5.60
C ASP A 44 9.24 5.00 5.23
N ARG A 45 9.65 6.20 4.81
CA ARG A 45 8.75 7.22 4.28
C ARG A 45 7.98 6.71 3.05
N LEU A 46 8.67 6.07 2.10
CA LEU A 46 8.02 5.51 0.91
C LEU A 46 7.07 4.36 1.27
N LYS A 47 7.50 3.44 2.15
CA LYS A 47 6.66 2.32 2.63
C LYS A 47 5.38 2.83 3.28
N SER A 48 5.47 3.76 4.23
CA SER A 48 4.31 4.29 4.96
C SER A 48 3.36 5.09 4.08
N ALA A 49 3.87 5.71 3.01
CA ALA A 49 3.03 6.39 2.04
C ALA A 49 2.23 5.40 1.17
N LEU A 50 2.86 4.31 0.73
CA LEU A 50 2.29 3.39 -0.25
C LEU A 50 1.55 2.19 0.34
N VAL A 51 1.91 1.77 1.55
CA VAL A 51 1.38 0.55 2.18
C VAL A 51 0.88 0.87 3.59
N VAL A 52 -0.35 0.46 3.86
CA VAL A 52 -0.99 0.57 5.18
C VAL A 52 -1.41 -0.81 5.68
N GLY A 53 -1.50 -0.98 6.99
CA GLY A 53 -1.96 -2.21 7.62
C GLY A 53 -2.90 -1.95 8.78
N GLY A 54 -3.77 -2.92 9.05
CA GLY A 54 -4.87 -2.80 10.00
C GLY A 54 -6.13 -2.23 9.33
N GLU A 55 -7.28 -2.79 9.67
CA GLU A 55 -8.57 -2.50 9.05
C GLU A 55 -8.95 -1.03 9.17
N GLN A 56 -8.72 -0.43 10.35
CA GLN A 56 -9.00 0.99 10.59
C GLN A 56 -8.12 1.91 9.72
N ALA A 57 -6.82 1.68 9.69
CA ALA A 57 -5.90 2.49 8.89
C ALA A 57 -6.18 2.33 7.38
N ILE A 58 -6.59 1.14 6.94
CA ILE A 58 -7.06 0.91 5.57
C ILE A 58 -8.32 1.73 5.31
N ALA A 59 -9.31 1.72 6.22
CA ALA A 59 -10.53 2.51 6.07
C ALA A 59 -10.25 4.00 5.95
N ASP A 60 -9.37 4.52 6.80
CA ASP A 60 -8.98 5.94 6.81
C ASP A 60 -8.25 6.32 5.52
N ARG A 61 -7.32 5.48 5.04
CA ARG A 61 -6.66 5.70 3.74
C ARG A 61 -7.64 5.67 2.57
N VAL A 62 -8.65 4.81 2.60
CA VAL A 62 -9.68 4.82 1.56
C VAL A 62 -10.49 6.12 1.61
N ARG A 63 -10.88 6.60 2.80
CA ARG A 63 -11.54 7.92 2.95
C ARG A 63 -10.68 9.05 2.39
N GLU A 64 -9.39 9.07 2.70
CA GLU A 64 -8.46 10.08 2.16
C GLU A 64 -8.48 10.12 0.63
N HIS A 65 -8.56 8.96 -0.03
CA HIS A 65 -8.67 8.90 -1.50
C HIS A 65 -10.02 9.41 -2.01
N LEU A 66 -11.12 9.04 -1.34
CA LEU A 66 -12.47 9.49 -1.69
C LEU A 66 -12.62 11.01 -1.49
N ASP A 67 -12.14 11.54 -0.38
CA ASP A 67 -12.12 12.97 -0.06
C ASP A 67 -11.27 13.77 -1.06
N ALA A 68 -10.22 13.15 -1.61
CA ALA A 68 -9.43 13.70 -2.71
C ALA A 68 -10.14 13.66 -4.08
N GLY A 69 -11.37 13.15 -4.15
CA GLY A 69 -12.22 13.13 -5.34
C GLY A 69 -12.24 11.81 -6.10
N ALA A 70 -11.68 10.72 -5.56
CA ALA A 70 -11.85 9.40 -6.17
C ALA A 70 -13.32 8.95 -6.09
N ASP A 71 -13.85 8.43 -7.19
CA ASP A 71 -15.16 7.76 -7.25
C ASP A 71 -15.05 6.23 -7.11
N HIS A 72 -13.82 5.71 -7.21
CA HIS A 72 -13.49 4.31 -7.04
C HIS A 72 -12.09 4.13 -6.44
N VAL A 73 -11.97 3.24 -5.44
CA VAL A 73 -10.70 2.89 -4.80
C VAL A 73 -10.50 1.37 -4.86
N CYS A 74 -9.49 0.92 -5.61
CA CYS A 74 -9.12 -0.50 -5.70
C CYS A 74 -8.21 -0.90 -4.53
N LEU A 75 -8.57 -1.95 -3.80
CA LEU A 75 -7.76 -2.50 -2.71
C LEU A 75 -6.85 -3.64 -3.20
N GLN A 76 -5.54 -3.41 -3.24
CA GLN A 76 -4.54 -4.45 -3.48
C GLN A 76 -4.04 -5.03 -2.15
N VAL A 77 -4.33 -6.31 -1.91
CA VAL A 77 -3.84 -7.00 -0.71
C VAL A 77 -2.43 -7.53 -0.95
N LEU A 78 -1.51 -7.19 -0.04
CA LEU A 78 -0.18 -7.79 0.02
C LEU A 78 -0.23 -9.00 0.95
N GLY A 79 -0.42 -10.19 0.37
CA GLY A 79 -0.41 -11.47 1.07
C GLY A 79 1.00 -11.93 1.48
N ALA A 80 1.10 -13.11 2.10
CA ALA A 80 2.40 -13.75 2.37
C ALA A 80 3.08 -14.27 1.09
N ASP A 81 2.28 -14.58 0.07
CA ASP A 81 2.73 -15.03 -1.24
C ASP A 81 1.96 -14.24 -2.32
N ALA A 82 2.70 -13.64 -3.25
CA ALA A 82 2.13 -12.82 -4.33
C ALA A 82 1.37 -13.65 -5.38
N THR A 83 1.56 -14.97 -5.41
CA THR A 83 0.89 -15.88 -6.36
C THR A 83 -0.39 -16.49 -5.81
N THR A 84 -0.62 -16.35 -4.50
CA THR A 84 -1.80 -16.87 -3.83
C THR A 84 -2.94 -15.87 -3.89
N VAL A 85 -4.14 -16.32 -4.27
CA VAL A 85 -5.35 -15.49 -4.27
C VAL A 85 -5.74 -15.17 -2.81
N PRO A 86 -5.80 -13.89 -2.40
CA PRO A 86 -6.02 -13.51 -1.00
C PRO A 86 -7.53 -13.46 -0.67
N ALA A 87 -8.25 -14.55 -0.93
CA ALA A 87 -9.72 -14.61 -0.80
C ALA A 87 -10.19 -14.31 0.64
N ASP A 88 -9.51 -14.86 1.65
CA ASP A 88 -9.83 -14.62 3.05
C ASP A 88 -9.57 -13.17 3.46
N ASP A 89 -8.53 -12.53 2.93
CA ASP A 89 -8.27 -11.12 3.18
C ASP A 89 -9.35 -10.24 2.55
N TRP A 90 -9.78 -10.55 1.32
CA TRP A 90 -10.90 -9.85 0.70
C TRP A 90 -12.19 -9.99 1.50
N ALA A 91 -12.50 -11.19 2.00
CA ALA A 91 -13.66 -11.41 2.85
C ALA A 91 -13.58 -10.59 4.15
N ARG A 92 -12.39 -10.49 4.77
CA ARG A 92 -12.15 -9.64 5.95
C ARG A 92 -12.29 -8.14 5.66
N LEU A 93 -11.88 -7.68 4.48
CA LEU A 93 -11.94 -6.27 4.08
C LEU A 93 -13.32 -5.84 3.56
N ALA A 94 -14.17 -6.77 3.12
CA ALA A 94 -15.48 -6.44 2.57
C ALA A 94 -16.36 -5.58 3.50
N PRO A 95 -16.45 -5.82 4.83
CA PRO A 95 -17.19 -4.95 5.74
C PRO A 95 -16.59 -3.55 5.85
N VAL A 96 -15.25 -3.42 5.78
CA VAL A 96 -14.57 -2.12 5.79
C VAL A 96 -15.00 -1.31 4.58
N ALA A 97 -14.94 -1.89 3.38
CA ALA A 97 -15.36 -1.23 2.15
C ALA A 97 -16.86 -0.88 2.14
N ALA A 98 -17.72 -1.71 2.73
CA ALA A 98 -19.15 -1.43 2.85
C ALA A 98 -19.44 -0.23 3.77
N SER A 99 -18.63 -0.01 4.81
CA SER A 99 -18.80 1.09 5.78
C SER A 99 -18.42 2.48 5.26
N LEU A 100 -17.85 2.55 4.06
CA LEU A 100 -17.32 3.77 3.44
C LEU A 100 -18.23 4.37 2.35
N ARG A 101 -19.41 3.77 2.15
CA ARG A 101 -20.49 4.26 1.30
C ARG A 101 -21.48 5.05 2.13
#